data_AF-A0A4Q3WH20-F1
#
_entry.id   AF-A0A4Q3WH20-F1
#
_cell.length_a   1.000
_cell.length_b   1.000
_cell.length_c   1.000
_cell.angle_alpha   90.00
_cell.angle_beta   90.00
_cell.angle_gamma   90.00
#
_symmetry.space_group_name_H-M   'P 1'
#
loop_
_entity.id
_entity.type
_entity.pdbx_description
1 polymer ?
#
loop_
_entity_poly.entity_id
_entity_poly.type
_entity_poly.pdbx_seq_one_letter_code
_entity_poly.pdbx_strand_id
1 'polypeptide(L)'
;MVSELAVSDTATVRPLARRATGDERYAKALADEWAFIRDHQIDRVHGGWHEETYEDGTPRPGVKGHAWKAAYHDGRALLATARLLRNPA
;
A
#
# COMPACT_ATOMS: atom_id res chain seq x y z
N MET A 1 -13.48 -8.46 2.23
CA MET A 1 -13.22 -7.11 1.64
C MET A 1 -11.87 -6.62 2.13
N VAL A 2 -11.07 -5.96 1.27
CA VAL A 2 -9.76 -5.42 1.65
C VAL A 2 -9.77 -3.89 1.48
N SER A 3 -9.39 -3.15 2.52
CA SER A 3 -9.38 -1.67 2.58
C SER A 3 -7.99 -1.10 2.32
N GLU A 4 -7.90 -0.01 1.55
CA GLU A 4 -6.68 0.76 1.25
C GLU A 4 -5.96 1.27 2.50
N LEU A 5 -6.69 1.84 3.47
CA LEU A 5 -6.09 2.38 4.69
C LEU A 5 -5.25 1.33 5.44
N ALA A 6 -5.76 0.09 5.50
CA ALA A 6 -5.05 -1.01 6.14
C ALA A 6 -3.75 -1.38 5.41
N VAL A 7 -3.75 -1.29 4.08
CA VAL A 7 -2.63 -1.67 3.21
C VAL A 7 -1.56 -0.57 3.18
N SER A 8 -1.98 0.69 3.04
CA SER A 8 -1.09 1.86 3.04
C SER A 8 -0.34 2.01 4.37
N ASP A 9 -1.00 1.78 5.51
CA ASP A 9 -0.34 1.90 6.82
C ASP A 9 0.64 0.75 7.10
N THR A 10 0.42 -0.47 6.58
CA THR A 10 1.37 -1.57 6.75
C THR A 10 2.59 -1.51 5.83
N ALA A 11 2.50 -0.83 4.69
CA ALA A 11 3.59 -0.73 3.71
C ALA A 11 4.87 -0.12 4.30
N THR A 12 4.76 0.81 5.26
CA THR A 12 5.94 1.41 5.92
C THR A 12 6.54 0.53 7.02
N VAL A 13 5.72 -0.28 7.70
CA VAL A 13 6.15 -1.08 8.86
C VAL A 13 7.03 -2.26 8.44
N ARG A 14 6.72 -2.90 7.31
CA ARG A 14 7.43 -4.07 6.81
C ARG A 14 8.91 -3.82 6.50
N PRO A 15 9.32 -2.77 5.76
CA PRO A 15 10.74 -2.49 5.53
C PRO A 15 11.49 -2.13 6.82
N LEU A 16 10.84 -1.49 7.79
CA LEU A 16 11.43 -1.25 9.12
C LEU A 16 11.65 -2.54 9.89
N ALA A 17 10.65 -3.43 9.92
CA ALA A 17 10.75 -4.72 10.58
C ALA A 17 11.86 -5.59 9.98
N ARG A 18 12.00 -5.61 8.64
CA ARG A 18 13.13 -6.29 7.97
C ARG A 18 14.47 -5.74 8.46
N ARG A 19 14.65 -4.42 8.49
CA ARG A 19 15.91 -3.79 8.95
C ARG A 19 16.23 -4.11 10.40
N ALA A 20 15.23 -4.12 11.28
CA ALA A 20 15.43 -4.35 12.70
C ALA A 20 15.76 -5.82 13.03
N THR A 21 15.25 -6.76 12.23
CA THR A 21 15.33 -8.21 12.54
C THR A 21 16.23 -9.00 11.60
N GLY A 22 16.47 -8.51 10.37
CA GLY A 22 17.09 -9.27 9.29
C GLY A 22 16.18 -10.33 8.66
N ASP A 23 14.91 -10.47 9.08
CA ASP A 23 14.03 -11.54 8.62
C ASP A 23 13.41 -11.20 7.24
N GLU A 24 13.70 -12.04 6.24
CA GLU A 24 13.25 -11.86 4.87
C GLU A 24 11.74 -12.03 4.68
N ARG A 25 11.01 -12.59 5.65
CA ARG A 25 9.53 -12.64 5.61
C ARG A 25 8.91 -11.27 5.40
N TYR A 26 9.54 -10.22 5.94
CA TYR A 26 9.04 -8.85 5.86
C TYR A 26 9.30 -8.24 4.48
N ALA A 27 10.40 -8.61 3.82
CA ALA A 27 10.63 -8.26 2.41
C ALA A 27 9.59 -8.92 1.51
N LYS A 28 9.35 -10.23 1.70
CA LYS A 28 8.32 -10.95 0.95
C LYS A 28 6.94 -10.33 1.16
N ALA A 29 6.55 -10.07 2.41
CA ALA A 29 5.27 -9.46 2.71
C ALA A 29 5.13 -8.07 2.09
N LEU A 30 6.19 -7.25 2.07
CA LEU A 30 6.16 -5.95 1.39
C LEU A 30 5.96 -6.11 -0.13
N ALA A 31 6.63 -7.08 -0.75
CA ALA A 31 6.50 -7.35 -2.18
C ALA A 31 5.09 -7.84 -2.55
N ASP A 32 4.52 -8.75 -1.75
CA ASP A 32 3.15 -9.27 -1.96
C ASP A 32 2.11 -8.14 -1.85
N GLU A 33 2.26 -7.24 -0.87
CA GLU A 33 1.37 -6.08 -0.69
C GLU A 33 1.51 -5.05 -1.80
N TRP A 34 2.73 -4.76 -2.24
CA TRP A 34 2.92 -3.88 -3.39
C TRP A 34 2.29 -4.45 -4.67
N ALA A 35 2.40 -5.76 -4.88
CA ALA A 35 1.73 -6.42 -6.00
C ALA A 35 0.20 -6.24 -5.90
N PHE A 36 -0.38 -6.47 -4.71
CA PHE A 36 -1.80 -6.28 -4.50
C PHE A 36 -2.27 -4.86 -4.81
N ILE A 37 -1.60 -3.85 -4.25
CA ILE A 37 -1.88 -2.44 -4.52
C ILE A 37 -1.86 -2.16 -6.02
N ARG A 38 -0.76 -2.54 -6.67
CA ARG A 38 -0.49 -2.23 -8.08
C ARG A 38 -1.52 -2.88 -9.00
N ASP A 39 -1.95 -4.09 -8.67
CA ASP A 39 -2.78 -4.90 -9.56
C ASP A 39 -4.27 -4.67 -9.30
N HIS A 40 -4.67 -4.32 -8.07
CA HIS A 40 -6.07 -4.25 -7.66
C HIS A 40 -6.56 -2.89 -7.16
N GLN A 41 -5.69 -2.00 -6.67
CA GLN A 41 -6.13 -0.74 -6.05
C GLN A 41 -5.83 0.50 -6.90
N ILE A 42 -4.76 0.51 -7.68
CA ILE A 42 -4.42 1.66 -8.54
C ILE A 42 -5.43 1.78 -9.69
N ASP A 43 -6.19 2.89 -9.73
CA ASP A 43 -7.00 3.23 -10.89
C ASP A 43 -6.11 3.84 -11.98
N ARG A 44 -5.88 3.09 -13.04
CA ARG A 44 -5.07 3.52 -14.18
C ARG A 44 -5.83 4.42 -15.17
N VAL A 45 -7.15 4.52 -15.05
CA VAL A 45 -8.01 5.33 -15.93
C VAL A 45 -8.13 6.75 -15.38
N HIS A 46 -8.41 6.89 -14.09
CA HIS A 46 -8.67 8.20 -13.47
C HIS A 46 -7.62 8.62 -12.43
N GLY A 47 -6.65 7.75 -12.12
CA GLY A 47 -5.68 7.98 -11.06
C GLY A 47 -6.25 7.78 -9.67
N GLY A 48 -5.37 7.88 -8.67
CA GLY A 48 -5.70 7.58 -7.28
C GLY A 48 -5.95 6.08 -7.05
N TRP A 49 -6.32 5.74 -5.82
CA TRP A 49 -6.52 4.36 -5.41
C TRP A 49 -7.98 4.11 -5.04
N HIS A 50 -8.52 2.96 -5.46
CA HIS A 50 -9.78 2.44 -4.96
C HIS A 50 -9.67 2.19 -3.46
N GLU A 51 -10.64 2.70 -2.70
CA GLU A 51 -10.66 2.57 -1.25
C GLU A 51 -10.79 1.12 -0.80
N GLU A 52 -11.50 0.30 -1.57
CA GLU A 52 -11.77 -1.08 -1.23
C GLU A 52 -11.76 -1.96 -2.46
N THR A 53 -11.48 -3.24 -2.23
CA THR A 53 -11.67 -4.31 -3.20
C THR A 53 -12.58 -5.38 -2.58
N TYR A 54 -13.29 -6.10 -3.44
CA TYR A 54 -13.90 -7.37 -3.06
C TYR A 54 -12.80 -8.41 -2.77
N GLU A 55 -13.18 -9.56 -2.23
CA GLU A 55 -12.21 -10.59 -1.79
C GLU A 55 -11.43 -11.21 -2.95
N ASP A 56 -11.98 -11.16 -4.16
CA ASP A 56 -11.32 -11.57 -5.40
C ASP A 56 -10.36 -10.52 -5.96
N GLY A 57 -10.22 -9.37 -5.30
CA GLY A 57 -9.40 -8.25 -5.74
C GLY A 57 -10.08 -7.36 -6.78
N THR A 58 -11.35 -7.56 -7.11
CA THR A 58 -12.10 -6.64 -7.98
C THR A 58 -12.27 -5.29 -7.26
N PRO A 59 -11.87 -4.16 -7.85
CA PRO A 59 -12.02 -2.85 -7.21
C PRO A 59 -13.49 -2.50 -6.98
N ARG A 60 -13.83 -2.02 -5.79
CA ARG A 60 -15.19 -1.51 -5.53
C ARG A 60 -15.34 -0.14 -6.19
N PRO A 61 -16.41 0.09 -6.98
CA PRO A 61 -16.75 1.42 -7.47
C PRO A 61 -17.04 2.36 -6.29
N GLY A 62 -16.56 3.60 -6.39
CA GLY A 62 -16.74 4.59 -5.34
C GLY A 62 -15.96 5.87 -5.61
N VAL A 63 -16.23 6.89 -4.80
CA VAL A 63 -15.46 8.14 -4.82
C VAL A 63 -14.08 7.90 -4.19
N LYS A 64 -13.04 8.50 -4.78
CA LYS A 64 -11.65 8.36 -4.29
C LYS A 64 -11.21 9.48 -3.34
N GLY A 65 -12.14 10.37 -2.99
CA GLY A 65 -11.92 11.48 -2.08
C GLY A 65 -13.19 11.80 -1.30
N HIS A 66 -13.08 11.86 0.02
CA HIS A 66 -14.14 12.24 0.95
C HIS A 66 -13.53 12.71 2.27
N ALA A 67 -14.36 13.03 3.27
CA ALA A 67 -13.90 13.63 4.53
C ALA A 67 -12.80 12.82 5.26
N TRP A 68 -12.71 11.52 5.02
CA TRP A 68 -11.75 10.62 5.67
C TRP A 68 -10.71 10.03 4.72
N LYS A 69 -10.81 10.32 3.41
CA LYS A 69 -9.90 9.80 2.40
C LYS A 69 -9.46 10.89 1.44
N ALA A 70 -8.15 11.02 1.32
CA ALA A 70 -7.46 11.77 0.29
C ALA A 70 -6.10 11.10 0.04
N ALA A 71 -5.25 11.67 -0.82
CA ALA A 71 -3.94 11.12 -1.18
C ALA A 71 -2.87 11.18 -0.06
N TYR A 72 -3.26 11.37 1.20
CA TYR A 72 -2.31 11.48 2.31
C TYR A 72 -1.68 10.14 2.68
N HIS A 73 -2.49 9.11 2.96
CA HIS A 73 -1.97 7.80 3.39
C HIS A 73 -1.16 7.13 2.27
N ASP A 74 -1.72 7.06 1.06
CA ASP A 74 -1.03 6.56 -0.14
C ASP A 74 0.33 7.24 -0.34
N GLY A 75 0.34 8.58 -0.35
CA GLY A 75 1.54 9.37 -0.61
C GLY A 75 2.59 9.21 0.49
N ARG A 76 2.20 9.31 1.76
CA ARG A 76 3.09 9.14 2.91
C ARG A 76 3.72 7.75 2.92
N ALA A 77 2.92 6.72 2.70
CA ALA A 77 3.38 5.32 2.69
C ALA A 77 4.41 5.07 1.59
N LEU A 78 4.13 5.53 0.36
CA LEU A 78 5.06 5.39 -0.77
C LEU A 78 6.37 6.13 -0.53
N LEU A 79 6.31 7.39 -0.08
CA LEU A 79 7.50 8.20 0.16
C LEU A 79 8.38 7.60 1.29
N ALA A 80 7.75 7.17 2.38
CA ALA A 80 8.45 6.54 3.51
C ALA A 80 9.09 5.21 3.10
N THR A 81 8.33 4.34 2.43
CA THR A 81 8.82 3.04 1.93
C THR A 81 9.98 3.25 0.95
N ALA A 82 9.83 4.16 -0.01
CA ALA A 82 10.88 4.42 -0.99
C ALA A 82 12.17 4.97 -0.35
N ARG A 83 12.07 5.79 0.70
CA ARG A 83 13.22 6.24 1.50
C ARG A 83 13.92 5.06 2.17
N LEU A 84 13.17 4.09 2.70
CA LEU A 84 13.71 2.89 3.35
C LEU A 84 14.26 1.87 2.34
N LEU A 85 13.81 1.85 1.10
CA LEU A 85 14.38 0.95 0.10
C LEU A 85 15.63 1.53 -0.57
N ARG A 86 15.72 2.86 -0.75
CA ARG A 86 16.88 3.53 -1.39
C ARG A 86 18.12 3.64 -0.51
N ASN A 87 17.97 3.57 0.81
CA ASN A 87 19.11 3.58 1.73
C ASN A 87 19.19 2.26 2.49
N PRO A 88 19.41 1.11 1.80
CA PRO A 88 19.57 -0.17 2.48
C PRO A 88 20.78 -0.04 3.44
N ALA A 89 20.57 -0.42 4.70
CA ALA A 89 21.61 -0.41 5.72
C ALA A 89 22.75 -1.35 5.36
#